data_AF-A0A2A2QQB1-F1
#
_entry.id   AF-A0A2A2QQB1-F1
#
_cell.length_a   1.000
_cell.length_b   1.000
_cell.length_c   1.000
_cell.angle_alpha   90.00
_cell.angle_beta   90.00
_cell.angle_gamma   90.00
#
_symmetry.space_group_name_H-M   'P 1'
#
loop_
_entity.id
_entity.type
_entity.pdbx_description
1 polymer ?
#
loop_
_entity_poly.entity_id
_entity_poly.type
_entity_poly.pdbx_seq_one_letter_code
_entity_poly.pdbx_strand_id
1 'polypeptide(L)' 'MHISLTPELENAVKAKVSSGLYNNASEVVREALRQSLARDQDNQWIAREAAIGFAQLEAGQTVEVRSEQHFIDLVRGGA' A
#
# COMPACT_ATOMS: atom_id res chain seq x y z
N MET A 1 5.51 -26.45 -6.68
CA MET A 1 5.81 -25.27 -7.52
C MET A 1 7.30 -25.00 -7.39
N HIS A 2 8.04 -24.94 -8.50
CA HIS A 2 9.46 -24.55 -8.51
C HIS A 2 9.55 -23.09 -8.95
N ILE A 3 10.24 -22.27 -8.15
CA ILE A 3 10.49 -20.86 -8.44
C ILE A 3 11.99 -20.68 -8.50
N SER A 4 12.49 -20.14 -9.60
CA SER A 4 13.89 -19.74 -9.72
C SER A 4 14.07 -18.34 -9.16
N LEU A 5 15.03 -18.18 -8.26
CA LEU A 5 15.40 -16.89 -7.69
C LEU A 5 16.76 -16.47 -8.24
N THR A 6 17.02 -15.16 -8.26
CA THR A 6 18.39 -14.68 -8.47
C THR A 6 19.26 -15.06 -7.26
N PRO A 7 20.60 -15.15 -7.41
CA PRO A 7 21.49 -15.49 -6.30
C PRO A 7 21.31 -14.57 -5.08
N GLU A 8 21.05 -13.28 -5.30
CA GLU A 8 20.85 -12.30 -4.24
C GLU A 8 19.57 -12.60 -3.45
N LEU A 9 18.47 -12.92 -4.13
CA LEU A 9 17.20 -13.27 -3.50
C LEU A 9 17.29 -14.61 -2.78
N GLU A 10 18.01 -15.57 -3.33
CA GLU A 10 18.26 -16.86 -2.67
C GLU A 10 19.03 -16.66 -1.36
N ASN A 11 20.09 -15.83 -1.38
CA ASN A 11 20.86 -15.49 -0.18
C ASN A 11 20.00 -14.76 0.87
N ALA A 12 19.14 -13.84 0.45
CA ALA A 12 18.22 -13.15 1.36
C ALA A 12 17.22 -14.12 2.00
N VAL A 13 16.67 -15.06 1.24
CA VAL A 13 15.77 -16.10 1.77
C VAL A 13 16.50 -17.02 2.74
N LYS A 14 17.72 -17.47 2.40
CA LYS A 14 18.57 -18.28 3.28
C LYS A 14 18.85 -17.58 4.61
N ALA A 15 19.22 -16.29 4.57
CA ALA A 15 19.49 -15.48 5.76
C ALA A 15 18.26 -15.33 6.67
N LYS A 16 17.07 -15.14 6.07
CA LYS A 16 15.80 -15.07 6.83
C LYS A 16 15.46 -16.40 7.49
N VAL A 17 15.64 -17.53 6.82
CA VAL A 17 15.43 -18.85 7.43
C VAL A 17 16.46 -19.11 8.52
N SER A 18 17.75 -18.83 8.29
CA SER A 18 18.81 -19.04 9.29
C SER A 18 18.66 -18.17 10.53
N SER A 19 17.91 -17.07 10.47
CA SER A 19 17.58 -16.24 11.63
C SER A 19 16.64 -16.92 12.62
N GLY A 20 15.98 -18.03 12.23
CA GLY A 20 14.97 -18.72 13.03
C GLY A 20 13.57 -18.09 12.98
N LEU A 21 13.40 -16.94 12.29
CA LEU A 21 12.09 -16.30 12.12
C LEU A 21 11.14 -17.09 11.20
N TYR A 22 11.68 -17.95 10.34
CA TYR A 22 10.91 -18.74 9.38
C TYR A 22 11.43 -20.18 9.35
N ASN A 23 10.53 -21.15 9.19
CA ASN A 23 10.89 -22.58 9.17
C ASN A 23 11.45 -23.01 7.81
N ASN A 24 11.04 -22.35 6.72
CA ASN A 24 11.44 -22.72 5.37
C ASN A 24 11.31 -21.55 4.38
N ALA A 25 11.95 -21.70 3.22
CA ALA A 25 11.93 -20.72 2.14
C ALA A 25 10.52 -20.38 1.65
N SER A 26 9.60 -21.36 1.62
CA SER A 26 8.24 -21.14 1.13
C SER A 26 7.43 -20.22 2.04
N GLU A 27 7.70 -20.19 3.35
CA GLU A 27 7.09 -19.22 4.26
C GLU A 27 7.55 -17.79 3.97
N VAL A 28 8.86 -17.60 3.74
CA VAL A 28 9.44 -16.30 3.38
C VAL A 28 8.80 -15.78 2.09
N VAL A 29 8.72 -16.64 1.06
CA VAL A 29 8.16 -16.26 -0.24
C VAL A 29 6.67 -15.96 -0.13
N ARG A 30 5.89 -16.79 0.60
CA ARG A 30 4.46 -16.53 0.81
C ARG A 30 4.22 -15.19 1.49
N GLU A 31 5.01 -14.88 2.52
CA GLU A 31 4.86 -13.62 3.24
C GLU A 31 5.22 -12.41 2.37
N ALA A 32 6.32 -12.49 1.61
CA ALA A 32 6.68 -11.45 0.65
C ALA A 32 5.58 -11.23 -0.41
N LEU A 33 4.98 -12.30 -0.93
CA LEU A 33 3.88 -12.21 -1.88
C LEU A 33 2.62 -11.59 -1.26
N ARG A 34 2.27 -11.93 -0.02
CA ARG A 34 1.14 -11.29 0.68
C ARG A 34 1.35 -9.78 0.81
N GLN A 35 2.55 -9.37 1.21
CA GLN A 35 2.89 -7.95 1.35
C GLN A 35 2.87 -7.22 0.00
N SER A 36 3.35 -7.88 -1.07
CA SER A 36 3.26 -7.33 -2.43
C SER A 36 1.80 -7.13 -2.85
N LEU A 37 0.96 -8.15 -2.68
CA LEU A 37 -0.45 -8.09 -3.06
C LEU A 37 -1.22 -7.04 -2.25
N ALA A 38 -0.93 -6.89 -0.96
CA ALA A 38 -1.53 -5.84 -0.12
C ALA A 38 -1.15 -4.45 -0.64
N ARG A 39 0.14 -4.23 -0.96
CA ARG A 39 0.60 -2.96 -1.54
C ARG A 39 -0.05 -2.67 -2.89
N ASP A 40 -0.22 -3.68 -3.74
CA ASP A 40 -0.89 -3.51 -5.03
C ASP A 40 -2.36 -3.10 -4.85
N GLN A 41 -3.05 -3.68 -3.87
CA GLN A 41 -4.42 -3.29 -3.52
C GLN A 41 -4.49 -1.84 -3.02
N ASP A 42 -3.59 -1.45 -2.11
CA ASP A 42 -3.52 -0.07 -1.59
C ASP A 42 -3.26 0.93 -2.73
N ASN A 43 -2.33 0.62 -3.62
CA ASN A 43 -2.01 1.46 -4.77
C ASN A 43 -3.22 1.60 -5.73
N GLN A 44 -3.94 0.52 -5.99
CA GLN A 44 -5.14 0.55 -6.82
C GLN A 44 -6.25 1.38 -6.17
N TRP A 45 -6.43 1.27 -4.86
CA TRP A 45 -7.37 2.09 -4.13
C TRP A 45 -6.99 3.58 -4.20
N ILE A 46 -5.75 3.95 -3.91
CA ILE A 46 -5.28 5.34 -4.00
C ILE A 46 -5.46 5.88 -5.41
N ALA A 47 -5.10 5.11 -6.45
CA ALA A 47 -5.27 5.53 -7.83
C ALA A 47 -6.75 5.80 -8.19
N ARG A 48 -7.65 4.95 -7.71
CA ARG A 48 -9.10 5.15 -7.87
C ARG A 48 -9.59 6.41 -7.15
N GLU A 49 -9.25 6.59 -5.89
CA GLU A 49 -9.68 7.75 -5.10
C GLU A 49 -9.12 9.05 -5.70
N ALA A 50 -7.87 9.04 -6.15
CA ALA A 50 -7.26 10.18 -6.85
C ALA A 50 -8.04 10.51 -8.14
N ALA A 51 -8.38 9.51 -8.95
CA ALA A 51 -9.16 9.71 -10.17
C ALA A 51 -10.54 10.34 -9.88
N ILE A 52 -11.21 9.90 -8.82
CA ILE A 52 -12.47 10.51 -8.35
C ILE A 52 -12.24 11.97 -7.94
N GLY A 53 -11.22 12.22 -7.11
CA GLY A 53 -10.89 13.58 -6.64
C GLY A 53 -10.57 14.54 -7.80
N PHE A 54 -9.83 14.11 -8.81
CA PHE A 54 -9.56 14.92 -10.01
C PHE A 54 -10.84 15.22 -10.80
N ALA A 55 -11.72 14.24 -10.99
CA ALA A 55 -13.00 14.48 -11.64
C ALA A 55 -13.89 15.46 -10.85
N GLN A 56 -13.87 15.40 -9.51
CA GLN A 56 -14.58 16.35 -8.65
C GLN A 56 -14.01 17.77 -8.77
N LEU A 57 -12.68 17.91 -8.81
CA LEU A 57 -11.98 19.18 -9.04
C LEU A 57 -12.38 19.79 -10.39
N GLU A 58 -12.34 19.00 -11.46
CA GLU A 58 -12.74 19.45 -12.81
C GLU A 58 -14.22 19.85 -12.88
N ALA A 59 -15.08 19.14 -12.15
CA ALA A 59 -16.50 19.47 -12.03
C ALA A 59 -16.79 20.65 -11.08
N GLY A 60 -15.78 21.24 -10.45
CA GLY A 60 -15.93 22.35 -9.50
C GLY A 60 -16.53 21.95 -8.15
N GLN A 61 -16.58 20.66 -7.83
CA GLN A 61 -17.08 20.12 -6.55
C GLN A 61 -16.04 20.31 -5.44
N THR A 62 -15.72 21.56 -5.15
CA THR A 62 -14.65 21.96 -4.23
C THR A 62 -15.16 22.98 -3.22
N VAL A 63 -14.50 23.04 -2.07
CA VAL A 63 -14.78 24.04 -1.04
C VAL A 63 -13.50 24.83 -0.79
N GLU A 64 -13.59 26.15 -0.74
CA GLU A 64 -12.45 27.00 -0.42
C GLU A 64 -12.16 26.94 1.08
N VAL A 65 -10.94 26.53 1.42
CA VAL A 65 -10.48 26.42 2.80
C VAL A 65 -9.51 27.57 3.09
N ARG A 66 -9.90 28.46 4.01
CA ARG A 66 -9.16 29.69 4.35
C ARG A 66 -8.37 29.61 5.65
N SER A 67 -8.54 28.56 6.44
CA SER A 67 -7.78 28.33 7.67
C SER A 67 -7.73 26.85 8.02
N GLU A 68 -6.71 26.44 8.77
CA GLU A 68 -6.60 25.08 9.31
C GLU A 68 -7.78 24.73 10.22
N GLN A 69 -8.27 25.68 11.02
CA GLN A 69 -9.47 25.45 11.84
C GLN A 69 -10.71 25.18 10.97
N HIS A 70 -10.91 25.97 9.91
CA HIS A 70 -12.02 25.75 8.97
C HIS A 70 -11.91 24.37 8.28
N PHE A 71 -10.69 23.94 7.93
CA PHE A 71 -10.45 22.59 7.40
C PHE A 71 -10.84 21.51 8.39
N ILE A 72 -10.37 21.63 9.63
CA ILE A 72 -10.64 20.66 10.69
C ILE A 72 -12.14 20.54 10.96
N ASP A 73 -12.85 21.68 10.99
CA ASP A 73 -14.30 21.70 11.19
C ASP A 73 -15.03 20.98 10.05
N LEU A 74 -14.63 21.22 8.80
CA LEU A 74 -15.18 20.56 7.60
C LEU A 74 -14.97 19.04 7.61
N VAL A 75 -13.81 18.55 8.06
CA VAL A 75 -13.46 17.12 8.01
C VAL A 75 -14.03 16.34 9.21
N ARG A 76 -14.17 16.98 10.38
CA ARG A 76 -14.60 16.30 11.62
C ARG A 76 -16.11 16.28 11.84
N GLY A 77 -16.89 17.07 11.11
CA GLY A 77 -18.34 17.11 11.27
C GLY A 77 -19.03 17.84 10.14
N GLY A 78 -19.52 17.08 9.16
CA GLY A 78 -20.70 17.50 8.43
C GLY A 78 -21.87 17.60 9.40
N ALA A 79 -22.41 18.81 9.56
CA ALA A 79 -23.80 19.03 9.93
C ALA A 79 -24.64 19.02 8.64
#